data_AF-A0A536APM0-F1
#
_entry.id   AF-A0A536APM0-F1
#
_cell.length_a   1.000
_cell.length_b   1.000
_cell.length_c   1.000
_cell.angle_alpha   90.00
_cell.angle_beta   90.00
_cell.angle_gamma   90.00
#
_symmetry.space_group_name_H-M   'P 1'
#
loop_
_entity.id
_entity.type
_entity.pdbx_description
1 polymer ?
#
loop_
_entity_poly.entity_id
_entity_poly.type
_entity_poly.pdbx_seq_one_letter_code
_entity_poly.pdbx_strand_id
1 'polypeptide(L)'
;LGRYVVVAEPNVTEVDFPTADRITSDLSDVNVDERTSIVIAMRGDADEDPAEEALQTPASYVGLVASKTRGDVIRDTLARRGLGEEQLRRLVYPAGLDIGHASDEEIALSILAQILTIRANLARAAAQQPHQMLHPTAPAADAVDPICDMVVAITPTALRADFEGTTYYFCGEGCRRRFLKDPATAVAAAR
;
A
#
# COMPACT_ATOMS: atom_id res chain seq x y z
N LEU A 1 -7.39 -20.76 11.81
CA LEU A 1 -7.76 -19.40 11.29
C LEU A 1 -7.69 -19.29 9.76
N GLY A 2 -7.66 -20.40 9.01
CA GLY A 2 -7.60 -20.36 7.54
C GLY A 2 -6.30 -19.75 6.98
N ARG A 3 -5.21 -19.79 7.76
CA ARG A 3 -3.87 -19.41 7.28
C ARG A 3 -3.15 -20.66 6.82
N TYR A 4 -2.43 -20.53 5.72
CA TYR A 4 -1.47 -21.51 5.25
C TYR A 4 -0.18 -21.35 6.07
N VAL A 5 0.24 -22.38 6.78
CA VAL A 5 1.38 -22.37 7.69
C VAL A 5 2.53 -23.14 7.06
N VAL A 6 3.67 -22.46 6.90
CA VAL A 6 4.92 -23.07 6.47
C VAL A 6 5.89 -23.07 7.65
N VAL A 7 6.51 -24.21 7.92
CA VAL A 7 7.64 -24.32 8.84
C VAL A 7 8.92 -24.41 8.00
N ALA A 8 9.81 -23.43 8.14
CA ALA A 8 11.10 -23.39 7.47
C ALA A 8 12.20 -23.73 8.49
N GLU A 9 12.56 -25.01 8.58
CA GLU A 9 13.57 -25.52 9.51
C GLU A 9 14.17 -26.83 8.93
N PRO A 10 15.49 -26.93 8.74
CA PRO A 10 16.11 -28.06 8.05
C PRO A 10 15.99 -29.41 8.77
N ASN A 11 15.81 -29.43 10.09
CA ASN A 11 15.91 -30.67 10.88
C ASN A 11 14.56 -31.18 11.41
N VAL A 12 13.44 -30.79 10.79
CA VAL A 12 12.10 -31.17 11.24
C VAL A 12 11.28 -31.79 10.12
N THR A 13 10.28 -32.56 10.50
CA THR A 13 9.42 -33.33 9.61
C THR A 13 7.95 -33.13 9.94
N GLU A 14 7.06 -33.69 9.12
CA GLU A 14 5.61 -33.63 9.35
C GLU A 14 5.19 -34.27 10.67
N VAL A 15 6.04 -35.13 11.26
CA VAL A 15 5.79 -35.71 12.58
C VAL A 15 5.94 -34.66 13.68
N ASP A 16 6.88 -33.73 13.53
CA ASP A 16 7.15 -32.66 14.50
C ASP A 16 6.08 -31.55 14.41
N PHE A 17 5.60 -31.27 13.18
CA PHE A 17 4.60 -30.26 12.89
C PHE A 17 3.41 -30.83 12.08
N PRO A 18 2.57 -31.69 12.69
CA PRO A 18 1.49 -32.38 11.98
C PRO A 18 0.37 -31.47 11.48
N THR A 19 0.36 -30.21 11.94
CA THR A 19 -0.63 -29.19 11.56
C THR A 19 -0.09 -28.15 10.60
N ALA A 20 1.20 -28.22 10.23
CA ALA A 20 1.76 -27.35 9.20
C ALA A 20 1.26 -27.79 7.82
N ASP A 21 0.96 -26.82 6.95
CA ASP A 21 0.54 -27.11 5.58
C ASP A 21 1.72 -27.45 4.66
N ARG A 22 2.93 -27.02 5.04
CA ARG A 22 4.19 -27.32 4.35
C ARG A 22 5.38 -27.22 5.30
N ILE A 23 6.36 -28.08 5.07
CA ILE A 23 7.68 -28.02 5.71
C ILE A 23 8.73 -27.82 4.63
N THR A 24 9.71 -26.97 4.90
CA THR A 24 10.84 -26.68 4.02
C THR A 24 12.08 -26.45 4.86
N SER A 25 13.27 -26.56 4.27
CA SER A 25 14.52 -26.33 5.01
C SER A 25 14.90 -24.85 5.12
N ASP A 26 14.36 -24.01 4.23
CA ASP A 26 14.84 -22.64 4.01
C ASP A 26 13.66 -21.73 3.66
N LEU A 27 13.69 -20.48 4.15
CA LEU A 27 12.63 -19.50 3.89
C LEU A 27 12.61 -19.08 2.41
N SER A 28 13.74 -19.12 1.71
CA SER A 28 13.86 -18.82 0.29
C SER A 28 13.01 -19.73 -0.62
N ASP A 29 12.62 -20.91 -0.14
CA ASP A 29 11.70 -21.84 -0.83
C ASP A 29 10.22 -21.42 -0.73
N VAL A 30 9.93 -20.32 -0.02
CA VAL A 30 8.59 -19.80 0.24
C VAL A 30 8.39 -18.50 -0.53
N ASN A 31 7.30 -18.40 -1.28
CA ASN A 31 6.92 -17.14 -1.91
C ASN A 31 6.32 -16.20 -0.84
N VAL A 32 7.13 -15.26 -0.36
CA VAL A 32 6.75 -14.30 0.67
C VAL A 32 6.23 -13.01 0.02
N ASP A 33 5.00 -12.60 0.38
CA ASP A 33 4.40 -11.35 -0.08
C ASP A 33 3.98 -10.45 1.10
N GLU A 34 3.37 -9.31 0.79
CA GLU A 34 2.88 -8.34 1.80
C GLU A 34 1.76 -8.87 2.70
N ARG A 35 1.18 -10.04 2.42
CA ARG A 35 0.16 -10.70 3.26
C ARG A 35 0.79 -11.73 4.19
N THR A 36 2.04 -12.12 3.94
CA THR A 36 2.80 -13.06 4.76
C THR A 36 3.20 -12.41 6.09
N SER A 37 3.20 -13.22 7.15
CA SER A 37 3.71 -12.87 8.46
C SER A 37 4.74 -13.92 8.85
N ILE A 38 5.92 -13.49 9.26
CA ILE A 38 7.04 -14.35 9.64
C ILE A 38 7.25 -14.25 11.15
N VAL A 39 7.41 -15.41 11.79
CA VAL A 39 7.75 -15.54 13.21
C VAL A 39 9.03 -16.34 13.31
N ILE A 40 10.04 -15.76 13.95
CA ILE A 40 11.35 -16.38 14.19
C ILE A 40 11.38 -16.87 15.63
N ALA A 41 11.52 -18.18 15.81
CA ALA A 41 11.38 -18.82 17.12
C ALA A 41 12.43 -19.93 17.33
N MET A 42 13.72 -19.63 17.07
CA MET A 42 14.80 -20.63 17.15
C MET A 42 15.27 -20.93 18.59
N ARG A 43 14.52 -20.50 19.61
CA ARG A 43 14.88 -20.60 21.05
C ARG A 43 16.28 -20.06 21.39
N GLY A 44 16.85 -19.26 20.50
CA GLY A 44 18.07 -18.54 20.76
C GLY A 44 19.36 -19.11 20.15
N ASP A 45 19.25 -20.09 19.27
CA ASP A 45 20.36 -20.52 18.44
C ASP A 45 20.25 -19.82 17.08
N ALA A 46 21.27 -19.01 16.74
CA ALA A 46 21.42 -18.38 15.42
C ALA A 46 20.17 -17.64 14.88
N ASP A 47 19.54 -16.78 15.69
CA ASP A 47 18.38 -15.98 15.26
C ASP A 47 18.76 -14.88 14.24
N GLU A 48 20.04 -14.51 14.13
CA GLU A 48 20.52 -13.41 13.29
C GLU A 48 20.29 -13.67 11.80
N ASP A 49 20.66 -14.85 11.33
CA ASP A 49 20.55 -15.23 9.91
C ASP A 49 19.08 -15.29 9.43
N PRO A 50 18.14 -15.97 10.12
CA PRO A 50 16.73 -15.96 9.74
C PRO A 50 16.07 -14.58 9.93
N ALA A 51 16.53 -13.76 10.88
CA ALA A 51 16.06 -12.38 11.02
C ALA A 51 16.51 -11.51 9.84
N GLU A 52 17.78 -11.63 9.43
CA GLU A 52 18.32 -10.94 8.26
C GLU A 52 17.54 -11.31 7.01
N GLU A 53 17.34 -12.60 6.75
CA GLU A 53 16.62 -13.10 5.60
C GLU A 53 15.16 -12.60 5.59
N ALA A 54 14.45 -12.72 6.72
CA ALA A 54 13.07 -12.27 6.84
C ALA A 54 12.91 -10.76 6.56
N LEU A 55 13.88 -9.94 7.00
CA LEU A 55 13.87 -8.49 6.78
C LEU A 55 14.14 -8.06 5.34
N GLN A 56 14.66 -8.96 4.50
CA GLN A 56 14.81 -8.74 3.06
C GLN A 56 13.51 -9.01 2.27
N THR A 57 12.51 -9.63 2.90
CA THR A 57 11.23 -9.95 2.26
C THR A 57 10.21 -8.79 2.38
N PRO A 58 9.12 -8.79 1.58
CA PRO A 58 8.02 -7.84 1.75
C PRO A 58 7.03 -8.19 2.88
N ALA A 59 7.31 -9.18 3.75
CA ALA A 59 6.38 -9.62 4.78
C ALA A 59 5.81 -8.45 5.63
N SER A 60 4.49 -8.47 5.88
CA SER A 60 3.81 -7.44 6.68
C SER A 60 4.18 -7.45 8.16
N TYR A 61 4.74 -8.57 8.63
CA TYR A 61 5.15 -8.76 10.01
C TYR A 61 6.38 -9.64 10.07
N VAL A 62 7.40 -9.20 10.81
CA VAL A 62 8.60 -9.97 11.13
C VAL A 62 8.79 -9.91 12.64
N GLY A 63 8.33 -10.94 13.34
CA GLY A 63 8.40 -11.05 14.79
C GLY A 63 9.50 -12.00 15.24
N LEU A 64 10.32 -11.57 16.19
CA LEU A 64 11.32 -12.40 16.85
C LEU A 64 10.87 -12.77 18.27
N VAL A 65 10.74 -14.07 18.53
CA VAL A 65 10.42 -14.62 19.85
C VAL A 65 11.68 -14.58 20.72
N ALA A 66 11.96 -13.40 21.28
CA ALA A 66 13.09 -13.14 22.15
C ALA A 66 12.76 -12.07 23.19
N SER A 67 13.50 -12.05 24.30
CA SER A 67 13.43 -10.93 25.25
C SER A 67 13.90 -9.63 24.60
N LYS A 68 13.52 -8.48 25.17
CA LYS A 68 13.96 -7.17 24.69
C LYS A 68 15.48 -7.08 24.59
N THR A 69 16.18 -7.47 25.66
CA THR A 69 17.65 -7.45 25.71
C THR A 69 18.29 -8.30 24.62
N ARG A 70 17.76 -9.51 24.37
CA ARG A 70 18.28 -10.39 23.31
C ARG A 70 18.00 -9.83 21.92
N GLY A 71 16.78 -9.34 21.69
CA GLY A 71 16.43 -8.72 20.42
C GLY A 71 17.24 -7.45 20.13
N ASP A 72 17.60 -6.66 21.14
CA ASP A 72 18.48 -5.50 20.98
C ASP A 72 19.88 -5.92 20.50
N VAL A 73 20.44 -7.01 21.06
CA VAL A 73 21.72 -7.57 20.61
C VAL A 73 21.67 -8.05 19.16
N ILE A 74 20.57 -8.70 18.76
CA ILE A 74 20.37 -9.17 17.39
C ILE A 74 20.22 -7.97 16.44
N ARG A 75 19.38 -6.98 16.78
CA ARG A 75 19.22 -5.75 16.00
C ARG A 75 20.55 -5.03 15.79
N ASP A 76 21.37 -4.89 16.84
CA ASP A 76 22.69 -4.27 16.75
C ASP A 76 23.64 -5.08 15.86
N THR A 77 23.54 -6.40 15.88
CA THR A 77 24.32 -7.28 15.01
C THR A 77 23.91 -7.12 13.55
N LEU A 78 22.61 -7.08 13.26
CA LEU A 78 22.08 -6.82 11.92
C LEU A 78 22.46 -5.43 11.39
N ALA A 79 22.45 -4.41 12.25
CA ALA A 79 22.93 -3.07 11.90
C ALA A 79 24.41 -3.11 11.48
N ARG A 80 25.27 -3.84 12.23
CA ARG A 80 26.69 -4.02 11.88
C ARG A 80 26.89 -4.81 10.58
N ARG A 81 25.96 -5.70 10.22
CA ARG A 81 25.95 -6.42 8.93
C ARG A 81 25.49 -5.56 7.75
N GLY A 82 24.96 -4.36 8.02
CA GLY A 82 24.64 -3.36 6.99
C GLY A 82 23.15 -3.16 6.72
N LEU A 83 22.25 -3.72 7.53
CA LEU A 83 20.81 -3.47 7.40
C LEU A 83 20.50 -2.01 7.78
N GLY A 84 19.71 -1.35 6.94
CA GLY A 84 19.31 0.05 7.17
C GLY A 84 18.25 0.19 8.27
N GLU A 85 18.14 1.37 8.87
CA GLU A 85 17.18 1.66 9.94
C GLU A 85 15.70 1.45 9.54
N GLU A 86 15.35 1.56 8.26
CA GLU A 86 14.00 1.22 7.78
C GLU A 86 13.73 -0.29 7.85
N GLN A 87 14.72 -1.12 7.53
CA GLN A 87 14.59 -2.57 7.65
C GLN A 87 14.57 -2.97 9.13
N LEU A 88 15.50 -2.45 9.93
CA LEU A 88 15.59 -2.77 11.36
C LEU A 88 14.32 -2.38 12.13
N ARG A 89 13.64 -1.29 11.75
CA ARG A 89 12.35 -0.89 12.34
C ARG A 89 11.22 -1.89 12.13
N ARG A 90 11.33 -2.78 11.13
CA ARG A 90 10.34 -3.84 10.87
C ARG A 90 10.49 -5.04 11.80
N LEU A 91 11.65 -5.21 12.46
CA LEU A 91 11.87 -6.32 13.38
C LEU A 91 11.16 -6.05 14.70
N VAL A 92 10.12 -6.84 14.98
CA VAL A 92 9.32 -6.73 16.21
C VAL A 92 9.85 -7.69 17.25
N TYR A 93 10.30 -7.17 18.39
CA TYR A 93 10.73 -7.98 19.53
C TYR A 93 10.46 -7.23 20.85
N PRO A 94 9.97 -7.92 21.90
CA PRO A 94 9.45 -9.29 21.89
C PRO A 94 8.26 -9.45 20.94
N ALA A 95 8.20 -10.57 20.22
CA ALA A 95 7.05 -10.89 19.39
C ALA A 95 5.80 -11.12 20.26
N GLY A 96 4.66 -10.61 19.80
CA GLY A 96 3.38 -10.70 20.49
C GLY A 96 3.01 -9.48 21.32
N LEU A 97 1.80 -9.52 21.86
CA LEU A 97 1.30 -8.51 22.79
C LEU A 97 1.87 -8.75 24.19
N ASP A 98 2.17 -7.67 24.91
CA ASP A 98 2.60 -7.77 26.31
C ASP A 98 1.43 -8.23 27.19
N ILE A 99 1.52 -9.48 27.64
CA ILE A 99 0.56 -10.14 28.53
C ILE A 99 1.21 -10.56 29.86
N GLY A 100 2.42 -10.06 30.15
CA GLY A 100 3.18 -10.43 31.34
C GLY A 100 3.86 -11.80 31.24
N HIS A 101 3.90 -12.55 32.35
CA HIS A 101 4.46 -13.90 32.35
C HIS A 101 3.51 -14.84 31.64
N ALA A 102 3.99 -15.48 30.58
CA ALA A 102 3.18 -16.25 29.66
C ALA A 102 3.81 -17.63 29.40
N SER A 103 2.96 -18.63 29.33
CA SER A 103 3.25 -19.96 28.77
C SER A 103 3.49 -19.89 27.25
N ASP A 104 4.04 -20.96 26.67
CA ASP A 104 4.28 -21.05 25.21
C ASP A 104 2.97 -20.86 24.42
N GLU A 105 1.84 -21.39 24.92
CA GLU A 105 0.52 -21.22 24.31
C GLU A 105 0.02 -19.77 24.38
N GLU A 106 0.25 -19.10 25.50
CA GLU A 106 -0.10 -17.69 25.68
C GLU A 106 0.77 -16.78 24.80
N ILE A 107 2.06 -17.09 24.65
CA ILE A 107 2.96 -16.43 23.71
C ILE A 107 2.46 -16.63 22.27
N ALA A 108 2.12 -17.85 21.88
CA ALA A 108 1.58 -18.14 20.55
C ALA A 108 0.29 -17.36 20.27
N LEU A 109 -0.61 -17.29 21.25
CA LEU A 109 -1.85 -16.50 21.15
C LEU A 109 -1.57 -14.99 21.04
N SER A 110 -0.60 -14.47 21.80
CA SER A 110 -0.26 -13.04 21.79
C SER A 110 0.37 -12.62 20.45
N ILE A 111 1.24 -13.46 19.87
CA ILE A 111 1.81 -13.28 18.52
C ILE A 111 0.68 -13.26 17.49
N LEU A 112 -0.21 -14.25 17.56
CA LEU A 112 -1.34 -14.35 16.64
C LEU A 112 -2.26 -13.12 16.72
N ALA A 113 -2.53 -12.61 17.92
CA ALA A 113 -3.30 -11.40 18.15
C ALA A 113 -2.61 -10.15 17.58
N GLN A 114 -1.28 -10.04 17.75
CA GLN A 114 -0.49 -8.95 17.16
C GLN A 114 -0.54 -8.97 15.63
N ILE A 115 -0.36 -10.14 15.01
CA ILE A 115 -0.47 -10.32 13.56
C ILE A 115 -1.86 -9.89 13.06
N LEU A 116 -2.93 -10.32 13.75
CA LEU A 116 -4.30 -9.94 13.37
C LEU A 116 -4.53 -8.42 13.47
N THR A 117 -3.95 -7.78 14.49
CA THR A 117 -4.04 -6.33 14.70
C THR A 117 -3.36 -5.56 13.56
N ILE A 118 -2.15 -5.96 13.19
CA ILE A 118 -1.41 -5.34 12.07
C ILE A 118 -2.19 -5.50 10.77
N ARG A 119 -2.69 -6.71 10.49
CA ARG A 119 -3.47 -6.96 9.28
C ARG A 119 -4.74 -6.09 9.23
N ALA A 120 -5.44 -5.96 10.35
CA ALA A 120 -6.62 -5.10 10.43
C ALA A 120 -6.26 -3.63 10.22
N ASN A 121 -5.11 -3.16 10.73
CA ASN A 121 -4.63 -1.80 10.51
C ASN A 121 -4.25 -1.54 9.06
N LEU A 122 -3.54 -2.48 8.41
CA LEU A 122 -3.21 -2.38 6.98
C LEU A 122 -4.47 -2.35 6.11
N ALA A 123 -5.44 -3.22 6.38
CA ALA A 123 -6.71 -3.23 5.66
C ALA A 123 -7.49 -1.91 5.86
N ARG A 124 -7.50 -1.36 7.08
CA ARG A 124 -8.10 -0.05 7.37
C ARG A 124 -7.37 1.08 6.64
N ALA A 125 -6.04 1.09 6.64
CA ALA A 125 -5.25 2.10 5.94
C ALA A 125 -5.48 2.06 4.43
N ALA A 126 -5.58 0.86 3.83
CA ALA A 126 -5.93 0.70 2.42
C ALA A 126 -7.36 1.21 2.11
N ALA A 127 -8.33 0.93 2.99
CA ALA A 127 -9.70 1.42 2.84
C ALA A 127 -9.86 2.93 3.13
N GLN A 128 -8.96 3.50 3.93
CA GLN A 128 -8.91 4.93 4.28
C GLN A 128 -8.00 5.74 3.35
N GLN A 129 -7.41 5.11 2.32
CA GLN A 129 -6.87 5.89 1.20
C GLN A 129 -8.01 6.81 0.75
N PRO A 130 -7.84 8.14 0.84
CA PRO A 130 -8.93 9.04 0.53
C PRO A 130 -9.38 8.65 -0.86
N HIS A 131 -10.68 8.39 -1.02
CA HIS A 131 -11.32 8.58 -2.31
C HIS A 131 -10.70 9.86 -2.84
N GLN A 132 -9.90 9.77 -3.90
CA GLN A 132 -9.52 10.95 -4.65
C GLN A 132 -10.86 11.56 -4.98
N MET A 133 -11.25 12.57 -4.21
CA MET A 133 -12.26 13.48 -4.63
C MET A 133 -11.66 13.96 -5.94
N LEU A 134 -12.22 13.49 -7.06
CA LEU A 134 -12.19 14.23 -8.29
C LEU A 134 -12.72 15.59 -7.88
N HIS A 135 -11.82 16.49 -7.48
CA HIS A 135 -12.14 17.89 -7.38
C HIS A 135 -12.66 18.19 -8.78
N PRO A 136 -13.95 18.55 -8.93
CA PRO A 136 -14.37 19.16 -10.16
C PRO A 136 -13.38 20.31 -10.32
N THR A 137 -12.56 20.27 -11.36
CA THR A 137 -11.75 21.43 -11.71
C THR A 137 -12.78 22.51 -11.98
N ALA A 138 -13.02 23.37 -10.99
CA ALA A 138 -14.00 24.42 -11.11
C ALA A 138 -13.67 25.15 -12.42
N PRO A 139 -14.64 25.34 -13.32
CA PRO A 139 -14.36 26.06 -14.55
C PRO A 139 -13.77 27.41 -14.19
N ALA A 140 -12.62 27.73 -14.79
CA ALA A 140 -11.85 28.91 -14.41
C ALA A 140 -12.56 30.21 -14.83
N ALA A 141 -13.57 30.13 -15.70
CA ALA A 141 -14.48 31.20 -16.08
C ALA A 141 -15.66 30.64 -16.92
N ASP A 142 -16.72 31.43 -17.07
CA ASP A 142 -17.80 31.19 -18.03
C ASP A 142 -17.58 32.03 -19.30
N ALA A 143 -17.99 31.50 -20.45
CA ALA A 143 -18.02 32.17 -21.75
C ALA A 143 -19.43 32.12 -22.35
N VAL A 144 -19.75 33.02 -23.27
CA VAL A 144 -21.02 33.01 -24.01
C VAL A 144 -20.79 32.45 -25.41
N ASP A 145 -21.61 31.49 -25.83
CA ASP A 145 -21.59 30.95 -27.19
C ASP A 145 -22.12 32.00 -28.18
N PRO A 146 -21.31 32.47 -29.16
CA PRO A 146 -21.68 33.56 -30.08
C PRO A 146 -22.75 33.19 -31.10
N ILE A 147 -23.20 31.92 -31.14
CA ILE A 147 -24.23 31.44 -32.06
C ILE A 147 -25.62 31.41 -31.40
N CYS A 148 -25.69 31.21 -30.08
CA CYS A 148 -26.97 30.99 -29.40
C CYS A 148 -27.12 31.64 -28.02
N ASP A 149 -26.16 32.47 -27.60
CA ASP A 149 -26.14 33.19 -26.33
C ASP A 149 -26.19 32.30 -25.07
N MET A 150 -25.84 31.02 -25.22
CA MET A 150 -25.78 30.10 -24.09
C MET A 150 -24.48 30.29 -23.31
N VAL A 151 -24.58 30.43 -21.99
CA VAL A 151 -23.42 30.47 -21.08
C VAL A 151 -22.82 29.07 -20.94
N VAL A 152 -21.52 28.94 -21.18
CA VAL A 152 -20.76 27.69 -21.16
C VAL A 152 -19.52 27.80 -20.28
N ALA A 153 -19.25 26.73 -19.55
CA ALA A 153 -18.10 26.64 -18.66
C ALA A 153 -16.79 26.44 -19.46
N ILE A 154 -15.79 27.29 -19.20
CA ILE A 154 -14.44 27.12 -19.77
C ILE A 154 -13.73 25.99 -19.02
N THR A 155 -13.70 24.82 -19.66
CA THR A 155 -13.00 23.62 -19.19
C THR A 155 -11.98 23.16 -20.23
N PRO A 156 -10.96 22.37 -19.87
CA PRO A 156 -9.98 21.85 -20.83
C PRO A 156 -10.59 21.02 -21.97
N THR A 157 -11.77 20.47 -21.76
CA THR A 157 -12.53 19.67 -22.73
C THR A 157 -13.61 20.46 -23.46
N ALA A 158 -13.78 21.76 -23.17
CA ALA A 158 -14.78 22.59 -23.82
C ALA A 158 -14.51 22.72 -25.32
N LEU A 159 -15.59 22.71 -26.11
CA LEU A 159 -15.51 22.93 -27.55
C LEU A 159 -15.11 24.37 -27.83
N ARG A 160 -14.03 24.55 -28.58
CA ARG A 160 -13.45 25.88 -28.89
C ARG A 160 -13.01 26.04 -30.35
N ALA A 161 -12.87 27.29 -30.76
CA ALA A 161 -12.30 27.70 -32.05
C ALA A 161 -11.65 29.07 -31.91
N ASP A 162 -10.55 29.30 -32.62
CA ASP A 162 -9.83 30.57 -32.62
C ASP A 162 -10.16 31.36 -33.89
N PHE A 163 -10.47 32.65 -33.74
CA PHE A 163 -10.71 33.58 -34.85
C PHE A 163 -10.20 34.98 -34.47
N GLU A 164 -9.44 35.62 -35.38
CA GLU A 164 -8.82 36.94 -35.15
C GLU A 164 -8.06 37.07 -33.81
N GLY A 165 -7.41 35.99 -33.36
CA GLY A 165 -6.64 35.96 -32.11
C GLY A 165 -7.48 35.82 -30.84
N THR A 166 -8.80 35.63 -30.95
CA THR A 166 -9.71 35.38 -29.82
C THR A 166 -10.20 33.93 -29.84
N THR A 167 -10.19 33.27 -28.68
CA THR A 167 -10.76 31.92 -28.51
C THR A 167 -12.24 31.99 -28.12
N TYR A 168 -13.10 31.37 -28.91
CA TYR A 168 -14.54 31.27 -28.67
C TYR A 168 -14.91 29.87 -28.18
N TYR A 169 -15.91 29.79 -27.29
CA TYR A 169 -16.39 28.56 -26.67
C TYR A 169 -17.83 28.27 -27.09
N PHE A 170 -18.19 26.99 -27.20
CA PHE A 170 -19.48 26.58 -27.77
C PHE A 170 -20.21 25.57 -26.88
N CYS A 171 -21.54 25.68 -26.82
CA CYS A 171 -22.39 24.78 -26.05
C CYS A 171 -22.51 23.38 -26.68
N GLY A 172 -22.20 23.27 -27.97
CA GLY A 172 -22.21 22.00 -28.68
C GLY A 172 -21.55 22.07 -30.05
N GLU A 173 -21.32 20.90 -30.66
CA GLU A 173 -20.68 20.78 -31.97
C GLU A 173 -21.49 21.45 -33.09
N GLY A 174 -22.81 21.58 -32.91
CA GLY A 174 -23.67 22.30 -33.85
C GLY A 174 -23.30 23.78 -33.94
N CYS A 175 -23.14 24.46 -32.80
CA CYS A 175 -22.73 25.86 -32.73
C CYS A 175 -21.32 26.04 -33.26
N ARG A 176 -20.36 25.20 -32.83
CA ARG A 176 -18.98 25.24 -33.34
C ARG A 176 -18.92 25.09 -34.86
N ARG A 177 -19.68 24.15 -35.45
CA ARG A 177 -19.74 23.97 -36.91
C ARG A 177 -20.37 25.15 -37.64
N ARG A 178 -21.37 25.81 -37.04
CA ARG A 178 -21.97 27.03 -37.61
C ARG A 178 -20.98 28.19 -37.60
N PHE A 179 -20.30 28.40 -36.48
CA PHE A 179 -19.25 29.40 -36.34
C PHE A 179 -18.13 29.21 -37.38
N LEU A 180 -17.63 27.98 -37.56
CA LEU A 180 -16.55 27.70 -38.51
C LEU A 180 -16.93 27.91 -39.99
N LYS A 181 -18.23 27.95 -40.33
CA LYS A 181 -18.69 28.22 -41.71
C LYS A 181 -18.69 29.71 -42.05
N ASP A 182 -18.98 30.56 -41.08
CA ASP A 182 -18.99 32.01 -41.25
C ASP A 182 -18.66 32.73 -39.93
N PRO A 183 -17.37 32.76 -39.54
CA PRO A 183 -16.96 33.32 -38.26
C PRO A 183 -17.15 34.84 -38.18
N ALA A 184 -16.98 35.55 -39.30
CA ALA A 184 -17.05 37.01 -39.34
C ALA A 184 -18.46 37.51 -38.99
N THR A 185 -19.50 36.88 -39.53
CA THR A 185 -20.89 37.24 -39.23
C THR A 185 -21.31 36.83 -37.82
N ALA A 186 -20.85 35.67 -37.33
CA ALA A 186 -21.13 35.22 -35.97
C ALA A 186 -20.56 36.16 -34.90
N VAL A 187 -19.33 36.66 -35.11
CA VAL A 187 -18.69 37.60 -34.17
C VAL A 187 -19.30 39.00 -34.27
N ALA A 188 -19.75 39.43 -35.46
CA ALA A 188 -20.44 40.71 -35.64
C ALA A 188 -21.81 40.76 -34.95
N ALA A 189 -22.49 39.62 -34.78
CA ALA A 189 -23.79 39.51 -34.12
C ALA A 189 -23.71 39.46 -32.58
N ALA A 190 -22.54 39.14 -32.02
CA ALA A 190 -22.33 38.97 -30.58
C ALA A 190 -21.84 40.25 -29.84
N ARG A 191 -21.79 41.40 -30.53
CA ARG A 191 -21.47 42.73 -29.98
C ARG A 191 -22.73 43.55 -29.72
#